data_AF-A0AAX3M7J1-F1
#
_entry.id   AF-A0AAX3M7J1-F1
#
_cell.length_a   1.000
_cell.length_b   1.000
_cell.length_c   1.000
_cell.angle_alpha   90.00
_cell.angle_beta   90.00
_cell.angle_gamma   90.00
#
_symmetry.space_group_name_H-M   'P 1'
#
loop_
_entity.id
_entity.type
_entity.pdbx_description
1 polymer ?
#
loop_
_entity_poly.entity_id
_entity_poly.type
_entity_poly.pdbx_seq_one_letter_code
_entity_poly.pdbx_strand_id
1 'polypeptide(L)' 'MTNANIGTWDITLEDDQHDQVLRLQFDDQIQLQKFILSLTVEQLLTSHIYDPEQRSMNGKTYLYHCFQ' A
#
# COMPACT_ATOMS: atom_id res chain seq x y z
N MET A 1 15.50 -26.16 -2.61
CA MET A 1 14.23 -25.43 -2.44
C MET A 1 14.60 -23.97 -2.26
N THR A 2 14.66 -23.20 -3.34
CA THR A 2 14.85 -21.75 -3.26
C THR A 2 13.47 -21.15 -3.10
N ASN A 3 13.15 -20.66 -1.89
CA ASN A 3 12.02 -19.78 -1.67
C ASN A 3 12.24 -18.57 -2.57
N ALA A 4 11.58 -18.54 -3.74
CA ALA A 4 11.44 -17.32 -4.48
C ALA A 4 10.75 -16.35 -3.52
N ASN A 5 11.43 -15.25 -3.18
CA ASN A 5 10.77 -14.11 -2.57
C ASN A 5 9.66 -13.71 -3.54
N ILE A 6 8.44 -14.17 -3.31
CA ILE A 6 7.26 -13.62 -3.97
C ILE A 6 7.13 -12.25 -3.32
N GLY A 7 7.65 -11.22 -3.98
CA GLY A 7 7.62 -9.88 -3.44
C GLY A 7 6.16 -9.44 -3.33
N THR A 8 5.73 -9.10 -2.13
CA THR A 8 4.36 -8.66 -1.83
C THR A 8 4.24 -7.15 -1.99
N TRP A 9 3.02 -6.69 -2.22
CA TRP A 9 2.68 -5.28 -2.08
C TRP A 9 2.19 -5.03 -0.67
N ASP A 10 2.65 -3.96 -0.03
CA ASP A 10 2.20 -3.62 1.31
C ASP A 10 1.57 -2.21 1.33
N ILE A 11 0.65 -1.98 2.26
CA ILE A 11 0.17 -0.65 2.62
C ILE A 11 0.19 -0.49 4.13
N THR A 12 0.66 0.66 4.60
CA THR A 12 0.54 1.08 5.98
C THR A 12 -0.41 2.26 6.05
N LEU A 13 -1.37 2.20 6.97
CA LEU A 13 -2.31 3.28 7.28
C LEU A 13 -1.98 3.80 8.67
N GLU A 14 -1.64 5.08 8.75
CA GLU A 14 -1.42 5.79 10.01
C GLU A 14 -2.76 6.36 10.49
N ASP A 15 -3.11 6.09 11.75
CA ASP A 15 -4.17 6.84 12.41
C ASP A 15 -3.64 8.18 12.94
N ASP A 16 -4.53 9.15 13.12
CA ASP A 16 -4.16 10.48 13.65
C ASP A 16 -3.60 10.42 15.08
N GLN A 17 -3.70 9.27 15.75
CA GLN A 17 -3.15 9.05 17.09
C GLN A 17 -1.73 8.48 17.09
N HIS A 18 -1.12 8.30 15.90
CA HIS A 18 0.30 7.95 15.65
C HIS A 18 0.80 6.63 16.28
N ASP A 19 -0.01 5.94 17.08
CA ASP A 19 0.40 4.75 17.84
C ASP A 19 -0.03 3.43 17.17
N GLN A 20 -0.97 3.45 16.23
CA GLN A 20 -1.43 2.24 15.53
C GLN A 20 -1.29 2.37 14.02
N VAL A 21 -0.27 1.70 13.49
CA VAL A 21 -0.09 1.52 12.05
C VAL A 21 -0.73 0.20 11.64
N LEU A 22 -1.84 0.27 10.89
CA LEU A 22 -2.40 -0.92 10.25
C LEU A 22 -1.55 -1.25 9.02
N ARG A 23 -0.88 -2.39 9.02
CA ARG A 23 -0.14 -2.91 7.86
C ARG A 23 -0.91 -4.07 7.22
N LEU A 24 -1.17 -3.96 5.92
CA LEU A 24 -1.79 -5.02 5.13
C LEU A 24 -0.85 -5.42 3.99
N GLN A 25 -0.82 -6.70 3.66
CA GLN A 25 -0.02 -7.26 2.57
C GLN A 25 -0.93 -7.88 1.51
N PHE A 26 -0.52 -7.77 0.25
CA PHE A 26 -1.25 -8.25 -0.91
C PHE A 26 -0.29 -9.01 -1.83
N ASP A 27 -0.76 -10.14 -2.35
CA ASP A 27 0.04 -11.01 -3.25
C ASP A 27 0.30 -10.34 -4.61
N ASP A 28 -0.59 -9.43 -5.02
CA ASP A 28 -0.53 -8.78 -6.32
C ASP A 28 -1.03 -7.32 -6.25
N GLN A 29 -0.65 -6.53 -7.27
CA GLN A 29 -1.01 -5.12 -7.38
C GLN A 29 -2.52 -4.91 -7.55
N ILE A 30 -3.24 -5.85 -8.16
CA ILE A 30 -4.67 -5.72 -8.46
C ILE A 30 -5.48 -5.76 -7.16
N GLN A 31 -5.12 -6.66 -6.23
CA GLN A 31 -5.77 -6.74 -4.92
C GLN A 31 -5.52 -5.47 -4.10
N LEU A 32 -4.28 -4.96 -4.11
CA LEU A 32 -3.95 -3.67 -3.49
C LEU A 32 -4.78 -2.53 -4.08
N GLN A 33 -4.89 -2.44 -5.41
CA GLN A 33 -5.68 -1.39 -6.07
C GLN A 33 -7.17 -1.46 -5.67
N LYS A 34 -7.75 -2.66 -5.61
CA LYS A 34 -9.13 -2.85 -5.13
C LYS A 34 -9.30 -2.33 -3.70
N PHE A 35 -8.33 -2.61 -2.83
CA PHE A 35 -8.34 -2.11 -1.46
C PHE A 35 -8.21 -0.59 -1.40
N ILE A 36 -7.26 0.00 -2.14
CA ILE A 36 -7.05 1.44 -2.21
C ILE A 36 -8.33 2.18 -2.66
N LEU A 37 -9.06 1.62 -3.61
CA LEU A 37 -10.34 2.19 -4.08
C LEU A 37 -11.46 2.11 -3.02
N SER A 38 -11.29 1.32 -1.96
CA SER A 38 -12.22 1.26 -0.83
C SER A 38 -11.88 2.21 0.33
N LEU A 39 -10.67 2.80 0.31
CA LEU A 39 -10.23 3.73 1.36
C LEU A 39 -10.95 5.08 1.26
N THR A 40 -11.11 5.74 2.41
CA THR A 40 -11.47 7.17 2.40
C THR A 40 -10.32 8.01 1.85
N VAL A 41 -10.62 9.23 1.38
CA VAL A 41 -9.59 10.15 0.89
C VAL A 41 -8.54 10.44 1.97
N GLU A 42 -8.97 10.59 3.23
CA GLU A 42 -8.09 10.80 4.37
C GLU A 42 -7.13 9.64 4.60
N GLN A 43 -7.64 8.41 4.70
CA GLN A 43 -6.83 7.19 4.85
C GLN A 43 -5.82 7.03 3.72
N LEU A 44 -6.22 7.38 2.49
CA LEU A 44 -5.33 7.31 1.35
C LEU A 44 -4.22 8.37 1.42
N LEU A 45 -4.53 9.58 1.87
CA LEU A 45 -3.56 10.66 2.03
C LEU A 45 -2.53 10.38 3.14
N THR A 46 -2.91 9.62 4.17
CA THR A 46 -2.02 9.18 5.26
C THR A 46 -1.40 7.79 5.02
N SER A 47 -1.60 7.20 3.84
CA SER A 47 -1.06 5.88 3.53
C SER A 47 0.34 5.91 2.93
N HIS A 48 1.13 4.89 3.26
CA HIS A 48 2.36 4.53 2.55
C HIS A 48 2.22 3.16 1.91
N ILE A 49 2.54 3.08 0.62
CA ILE A 49 2.42 1.88 -0.21
C ILE A 49 3.83 1.42 -0.60
N TYR A 50 4.09 0.14 -0.45
CA TYR A 50 5.37 -0.49 -0.75
C TYR A 50 5.19 -1.49 -1.88
N ASP A 51 6.07 -1.40 -2.87
CA ASP A 51 6.10 -2.36 -3.97
C ASP A 51 6.86 -3.66 -3.58
N PRO A 52 6.92 -4.67 -4.47
CA PRO A 52 7.65 -5.92 -4.22
C PRO A 52 9.15 -5.75 -3.91
N GLU A 53 9.76 -4.63 -4.32
CA GLU A 53 11.14 -4.25 -4.02
C GLU A 53 11.26 -3.43 -2.72
N GLN A 54 10.16 -3.27 -1.98
CA GLN A 54 10.01 -2.46 -0.76
C GLN A 54 10.27 -0.96 -0.98
N ARG A 55 10.13 -0.46 -2.20
CA ARG A 55 10.16 0.99 -2.48
C ARG A 55 8.83 1.60 -2.05
N SER A 56 8.90 2.67 -1.26
CA SER A 56 7.72 3.33 -0.71
C SER A 56 7.24 4.50 -1.56
N MET A 57 5.92 4.64 -1.71
CA MET A 57 5.25 5.82 -2.23
C MET A 57 4.11 6.20 -1.29
N ASN A 58 3.84 7.49 -1.10
CA ASN A 58 2.60 7.89 -0.43
C ASN A 58 1.39 7.59 -1.33
N GLY A 59 0.19 7.48 -0.73
CA GLY A 59 -1.03 7.14 -1.46
C GLY A 59 -1.36 8.08 -2.64
N LYS A 60 -1.04 9.37 -2.50
CA LYS A 60 -1.25 10.36 -3.57
C LYS A 60 -0.36 10.09 -4.79
N THR A 61 0.93 9.84 -4.56
CA THR A 61 1.90 9.51 -5.61
C THR A 61 1.53 8.19 -6.29
N TYR A 62 1.06 7.21 -5.51
CA TYR A 62 0.61 5.93 -6.07
C TYR A 62 -0.59 6.11 -7.02
N LEU A 63 -1.61 6.88 -6.63
CA LEU A 63 -2.76 7.16 -7.50
C LEU A 63 -2.34 7.78 -8.83
N TYR A 64 -1.41 8.74 -8.79
CA TYR A 64 -0.92 9.39 -10.00
C TYR A 64 -0.26 8.40 -10.97
N HIS A 65 0.51 7.43 -10.48
CA HIS A 65 1.19 6.45 -11.31
C HIS A 65 0.31 5.29 -11.77
N CYS A 66 -0.70 4.90 -10.98
CA CYS A 66 -1.55 3.75 -11.32
C CYS A 66 -2.70 4.06 -12.27
N PHE A 67 -3.13 5.32 -12.37
CA PHE A 67 -4.32 5.73 -13.14
C PHE A 67 -4.02 6.76 -14.24
N GLN A 68 -2.74 6.94 -14.59
CA GLN A 68 -2.32 7.54 -15.86
C GLN A 68 -2.23 6.48 -16.96
#